data_AF-A0A529LZC9-F1
#
_entry.id   AF-A0A529LZC9-F1
#
_cell.length_a   1.000
_cell.length_b   1.000
_cell.length_c   1.000
_cell.angle_alpha   90.00
_cell.angle_beta   90.00
_cell.angle_gamma   90.00
#
_symmetry.space_group_name_H-M   'P 1'
#
loop_
_entity.id
_entity.type
_entity.pdbx_description
1 polymer ?
#
loop_
_entity_poly.entity_id
_entity_poly.type
_entity_poly.pdbx_seq_one_letter_code
_entity_poly.pdbx_strand_id
1 'polypeptide(L)'
;VYVESVCGGRATCGRCQIEVQEGNFAKHKIISSNDHISPKGAKEERYERVRGLPERRRLSCSAQILGDLVIDVPQDTVINAQTIRKDADTRVIARDTAIRMCYVEIEEPDMHKPLGDLDRLKIALMKDWGLKNLEFDFYLLPQVQGILRKGNWTATAAIHKDADSDIARVIALWPGLKNEAYGLACDIGSTTIAMHLVSLLSGRVAASSGTSNPQIRFGEDLMSRVSYVMMNPDGREGMTVAVREAISSLVDKVCAEGNVQRADILD
;
A
#
# COMPACT_ATOMS: atom_id res chain seq x y z
N VAL A 1 -26.63 -8.37 -7.59
CA VAL A 1 -25.68 -8.44 -6.45
C VAL A 1 -26.05 -9.65 -5.62
N TYR A 2 -25.12 -10.58 -5.38
CA TYR A 2 -25.34 -11.75 -4.55
C TYR A 2 -24.61 -11.55 -3.22
N VAL A 3 -25.33 -11.69 -2.10
CA VAL A 3 -24.76 -11.67 -0.75
C VAL A 3 -24.91 -13.06 -0.17
N GLU A 4 -23.81 -13.63 0.32
CA GLU A 4 -23.82 -15.01 0.81
C GLU A 4 -24.51 -15.16 2.18
N SER A 5 -25.23 -16.26 2.35
CA SER A 5 -25.95 -16.59 3.59
C SER A 5 -25.76 -18.05 3.99
N VAL A 6 -24.52 -18.43 4.33
CA VAL A 6 -24.16 -19.79 4.77
C VAL A 6 -24.90 -20.19 6.05
N CYS A 7 -25.09 -19.26 6.98
CA CYS A 7 -25.76 -19.53 8.26
C CYS A 7 -27.29 -19.40 8.22
N GLY A 8 -27.87 -19.02 7.07
CA GLY A 8 -29.31 -18.83 6.91
C GLY A 8 -29.91 -17.76 7.84
N GLY A 9 -29.27 -16.61 8.01
CA GLY A 9 -29.79 -15.51 8.84
C GLY A 9 -29.61 -15.65 10.35
N ARG A 10 -28.74 -16.58 10.78
CA ARG A 10 -28.38 -16.78 12.19
C ARG A 10 -27.29 -15.84 12.71
N ALA A 11 -26.71 -15.01 11.85
CA ALA A 11 -25.65 -14.05 12.19
C ALA A 11 -24.41 -14.70 12.85
N THR A 12 -24.01 -15.90 12.41
CA THR A 12 -22.84 -16.62 12.95
C THR A 12 -21.66 -16.74 11.98
N CYS A 13 -21.88 -16.53 10.67
CA CYS A 13 -20.85 -16.76 9.65
C CYS A 13 -20.11 -15.49 9.18
N GLY A 14 -20.72 -14.31 9.31
CA GLY A 14 -20.13 -13.05 8.82
C GLY A 14 -20.05 -12.89 7.30
N ARG A 15 -20.55 -13.83 6.49
CA ARG A 15 -20.49 -13.75 5.01
C ARG A 15 -21.44 -12.73 4.40
N CYS A 16 -22.40 -12.24 5.18
CA CYS A 16 -23.41 -11.27 4.77
C CYS A 16 -23.07 -9.84 5.21
N GLN A 17 -21.77 -9.54 5.40
CA GLN A 17 -21.33 -8.22 5.79
C GLN A 17 -21.62 -7.20 4.67
N ILE A 18 -22.11 -6.03 5.05
CA ILE A 18 -22.40 -4.89 4.18
C ILE A 18 -21.97 -3.59 4.86
N GLU A 19 -21.85 -2.52 4.09
CA GLU A 19 -21.61 -1.16 4.59
C GLU A 19 -22.62 -0.20 3.97
N VAL A 20 -23.17 0.72 4.77
CA VAL A 20 -24.06 1.78 4.28
C VAL A 20 -23.21 2.94 3.76
N GLN A 21 -23.49 3.36 2.53
CA GLN A 21 -22.87 4.55 1.94
C GLN A 21 -23.78 5.74 2.18
N GLU A 22 -23.28 6.75 2.88
CA GLU A 22 -24.03 7.98 3.17
C GLU A 22 -23.76 9.03 2.09
N GLY A 23 -24.79 9.75 1.68
CA GLY A 23 -24.67 10.85 0.72
C GLY A 23 -25.83 10.95 -0.27
N ASN A 24 -25.69 11.90 -1.20
CA ASN A 24 -26.66 12.13 -2.27
C ASN A 24 -26.20 11.42 -3.56
N PHE A 25 -26.98 10.46 -4.02
CA PHE A 25 -26.69 9.65 -5.20
C PHE A 25 -27.59 10.09 -6.37
N ALA A 26 -27.22 11.19 -7.02
CA ALA A 26 -28.01 11.82 -8.09
C ALA A 26 -28.39 10.88 -9.25
N LYS A 27 -27.50 9.94 -9.63
CA LYS A 27 -27.77 8.92 -10.66
C LYS A 27 -29.00 8.08 -10.32
N HIS A 28 -29.18 7.75 -9.05
CA HIS A 28 -30.24 6.90 -8.55
C HIS A 28 -31.42 7.71 -7.98
N LYS A 29 -31.28 9.04 -7.86
CA LYS A 29 -32.27 9.96 -7.26
C LYS A 29 -32.63 9.59 -5.82
N ILE A 30 -31.63 9.16 -5.05
CA ILE A 30 -31.80 8.75 -3.65
C ILE A 30 -30.82 9.49 -2.73
N ILE A 31 -31.25 9.69 -1.49
CA ILE A 31 -30.41 10.16 -0.39
C ILE A 31 -30.26 8.98 0.57
N SER A 32 -29.04 8.50 0.73
CA SER A 32 -28.73 7.38 1.62
C SER A 32 -28.14 7.90 2.92
N SER A 33 -28.64 7.39 4.04
CA SER A 33 -28.24 7.78 5.40
C SER A 33 -28.20 6.54 6.29
N ASN A 34 -27.32 6.53 7.30
CA ASN A 34 -27.35 5.50 8.34
C ASN A 34 -28.65 5.48 9.15
N ASP A 35 -29.46 6.54 9.10
CA ASP A 35 -30.79 6.57 9.71
C ASP A 35 -31.82 5.72 8.94
N HIS A 36 -31.53 5.36 7.69
CA HIS A 36 -32.41 4.56 6.83
C HIS A 36 -32.21 3.05 7.00
N ILE A 37 -31.31 2.62 7.90
CA ILE A 37 -31.13 1.22 8.28
C ILE A 37 -31.52 1.01 9.75
N SER A 38 -32.05 -0.17 10.09
CA SER A 38 -32.39 -0.48 11.48
C SER A 38 -31.17 -0.36 12.41
N PRO A 39 -31.35 -0.03 13.70
CA PRO A 39 -30.29 -0.11 14.70
C PRO A 39 -29.65 -1.51 14.77
N LYS A 40 -28.43 -1.59 15.33
CA LYS A 40 -27.78 -2.88 15.57
C LYS A 40 -28.66 -3.72 16.51
N GLY A 41 -29.02 -4.92 16.07
CA GLY A 41 -29.81 -5.85 16.87
C GLY A 41 -28.93 -6.80 17.70
N ALA A 42 -29.54 -7.52 18.65
CA ALA A 42 -28.85 -8.49 19.52
C ALA A 42 -28.01 -9.54 18.76
N LYS A 43 -28.40 -9.89 17.53
CA LYS A 43 -27.66 -10.80 16.64
C LYS A 43 -26.32 -10.20 16.17
N GLU A 44 -26.33 -8.93 15.77
CA GLU A 44 -25.13 -8.22 15.32
C GLU A 44 -24.17 -7.97 16.50
N GLU A 45 -24.71 -7.51 17.64
CA GLU A 45 -23.94 -7.31 18.87
C GLU A 45 -23.28 -8.60 19.37
N ARG A 46 -23.99 -9.73 19.27
CA ARG A 46 -23.41 -11.04 19.59
C ARG A 46 -22.25 -11.39 18.67
N TYR A 47 -22.39 -11.16 17.36
CA TYR A 47 -21.33 -11.45 16.40
C TYR A 47 -20.10 -10.57 16.65
N GLU A 48 -20.31 -9.27 16.82
CA GLU A 48 -19.28 -8.28 17.11
C GLU A 48 -18.46 -8.66 18.35
N ARG A 49 -19.13 -9.06 19.44
CA ARG A 49 -18.46 -9.54 20.67
C ARG A 49 -17.65 -10.82 20.50
N VAL A 50 -18.10 -11.75 19.64
CA VAL A 50 -17.47 -13.08 19.52
C VAL A 50 -16.36 -13.10 18.46
N ARG A 51 -16.53 -12.36 17.36
CA ARG A 51 -15.62 -12.40 16.20
C ARG A 51 -15.04 -11.05 15.79
N GLY A 52 -15.55 -9.95 16.34
CA GLY A 52 -15.26 -8.61 15.84
C GLY A 52 -16.06 -8.31 14.57
N LEU A 53 -16.70 -7.15 14.55
CA LEU A 53 -17.31 -6.57 13.35
C LEU A 53 -16.71 -5.17 13.19
N PRO A 54 -16.11 -4.83 12.04
CA PRO A 54 -15.61 -3.48 11.80
C PRO A 54 -16.71 -2.44 12.00
N GLU A 55 -16.36 -1.26 12.52
CA GLU A 55 -17.31 -0.26 13.02
C GLU A 55 -18.40 0.12 12.02
N ARG A 56 -18.04 0.25 10.74
CA ARG A 56 -18.95 0.61 9.64
C ARG A 56 -19.68 -0.59 9.00
N ARG A 57 -19.38 -1.83 9.41
CA ARG A 57 -19.98 -3.03 8.84
C ARG A 57 -21.24 -3.45 9.60
N ARG A 58 -22.22 -3.92 8.83
CA ARG A 58 -23.51 -4.46 9.28
C ARG A 58 -23.70 -5.86 8.73
N LEU A 59 -24.55 -6.68 9.35
CA LEU A 59 -24.92 -7.98 8.81
C LEU A 59 -26.26 -7.85 8.05
N SER A 60 -26.23 -7.96 6.72
CA SER A 60 -27.43 -7.78 5.89
C SER A 60 -28.54 -8.78 6.23
N CYS A 61 -28.19 -9.96 6.76
CA CYS A 61 -29.17 -10.96 7.19
C CYS A 61 -29.92 -10.61 8.48
N SER A 62 -29.56 -9.51 9.14
CA SER A 62 -30.12 -9.09 10.42
C SER A 62 -30.47 -7.60 10.49
N ALA A 63 -30.23 -6.85 9.41
CA ALA A 63 -30.61 -5.45 9.29
C ALA A 63 -31.88 -5.29 8.43
N GLN A 64 -32.69 -4.29 8.75
CA GLN A 64 -33.89 -3.93 7.98
C GLN A 64 -33.68 -2.58 7.29
N ILE A 65 -34.15 -2.47 6.05
CA ILE A 65 -34.15 -1.24 5.26
C ILE A 65 -35.40 -0.44 5.65
N LEU A 66 -35.20 0.76 6.20
CA LEU A 66 -36.24 1.66 6.68
C LEU A 66 -36.43 2.90 5.79
N GLY A 67 -35.53 3.11 4.83
CA GLY A 67 -35.60 4.18 3.84
C GLY A 67 -34.66 3.90 2.66
N ASP A 68 -34.47 4.89 1.80
CA ASP A 68 -33.58 4.74 0.64
C ASP A 68 -32.13 4.53 1.08
N LEU A 69 -31.50 3.46 0.58
CA LEU A 69 -30.14 3.09 0.96
C LEU A 69 -29.30 2.73 -0.25
N VAL A 70 -28.05 3.16 -0.21
CA VAL A 70 -26.96 2.60 -1.01
C VAL A 70 -26.13 1.69 -0.12
N ILE A 71 -26.10 0.41 -0.50
CA ILE A 71 -25.41 -0.64 0.24
C ILE A 71 -24.20 -1.10 -0.56
N ASP A 72 -23.03 -1.05 0.06
CA ASP A 72 -21.80 -1.64 -0.47
C ASP A 72 -21.61 -3.06 0.11
N VAL A 73 -21.17 -3.99 -0.74
CA VAL A 73 -20.86 -5.37 -0.36
C VAL A 73 -19.35 -5.53 -0.42
N PRO A 74 -18.65 -5.58 0.74
CA PRO A 74 -17.19 -5.64 0.78
C PRO A 74 -16.63 -6.82 -0.02
N GLN A 75 -15.64 -6.58 -0.87
CA GLN A 75 -15.14 -7.62 -1.80
C GLN A 75 -14.48 -8.81 -1.09
N ASP A 76 -13.93 -8.63 0.12
CA ASP A 76 -13.40 -9.69 0.97
C ASP A 76 -14.46 -10.72 1.41
N THR A 77 -15.74 -10.39 1.26
CA THR A 77 -16.86 -11.28 1.58
C THR A 77 -17.35 -12.09 0.37
N VAL A 78 -16.97 -11.70 -0.85
CA VAL A 78 -17.44 -12.32 -2.10
C VAL A 78 -16.52 -13.48 -2.50
N ILE A 79 -17.02 -14.72 -2.50
CA ILE A 79 -16.23 -15.93 -2.84
C ILE A 79 -15.79 -15.93 -4.33
N ASN A 80 -16.52 -15.25 -5.20
CA ASN A 80 -16.16 -15.03 -6.61
C ASN A 80 -15.49 -13.67 -6.85
N ALA A 81 -14.66 -13.19 -5.90
CA ALA A 81 -13.78 -12.07 -6.20
C ALA A 81 -12.93 -12.48 -7.41
N GLN A 82 -13.17 -11.82 -8.56
CA GLN A 82 -12.37 -12.06 -9.75
C GLN A 82 -10.91 -11.86 -9.35
N THR A 83 -10.13 -12.94 -9.39
CA THR A 83 -8.70 -12.84 -9.15
C THR A 83 -8.12 -12.19 -10.38
N ILE A 84 -7.90 -10.88 -10.29
CA ILE A 84 -7.31 -10.12 -11.37
C ILE A 84 -5.82 -10.42 -11.35
N ARG A 85 -5.39 -11.36 -12.20
CA ARG A 85 -3.98 -11.57 -12.51
C ARG A 85 -3.70 -10.93 -13.85
N LYS A 86 -3.03 -9.78 -13.82
CA LYS A 86 -2.27 -9.31 -14.96
C LYS A 86 -0.87 -9.91 -14.76
N ASP A 87 -0.50 -10.93 -15.52
CA ASP A 87 0.88 -11.42 -15.46
C ASP A 87 1.79 -10.41 -16.14
N ALA A 88 2.98 -10.20 -15.57
CA ALA A 88 3.99 -9.34 -16.16
C ALA A 88 4.56 -10.00 -17.42
N ASP A 89 4.70 -9.23 -18.50
CA ASP A 89 5.36 -9.70 -19.71
C ASP A 89 6.82 -10.06 -19.41
N THR A 90 7.34 -11.08 -20.09
CA THR A 90 8.71 -11.60 -19.90
C THR A 90 9.77 -10.78 -20.64
N ARG A 91 9.40 -9.60 -21.15
CA ARG A 91 10.31 -8.72 -21.89
C ARG A 91 11.45 -8.26 -20.99
N VAL A 92 12.67 -8.48 -21.44
CA VAL A 92 13.87 -7.98 -20.76
C VAL A 92 13.98 -6.48 -21.02
N ILE A 93 13.83 -5.69 -19.98
CA ILE A 93 14.07 -4.24 -20.00
C ILE A 93 15.40 -3.98 -19.30
N ALA A 94 16.25 -3.16 -19.91
CA ALA A 94 17.52 -2.78 -19.29
C ALA A 94 17.25 -2.04 -17.97
N ARG A 95 17.94 -2.45 -16.91
CA ARG A 95 17.77 -1.85 -15.58
C ARG A 95 18.37 -0.45 -15.56
N ASP A 96 17.52 0.54 -15.35
CA ASP A 96 17.92 1.88 -14.96
C ASP A 96 16.99 2.35 -13.84
N THR A 97 17.28 1.88 -12.63
CA THR A 97 16.45 2.13 -11.45
C THR A 97 16.89 3.41 -10.76
N ALA A 98 15.92 4.25 -10.37
CA ALA A 98 16.18 5.46 -9.59
C ALA A 98 16.85 5.14 -8.25
N ILE A 99 16.60 3.95 -7.70
CA ILE A 99 17.24 3.47 -6.47
C ILE A 99 18.34 2.47 -6.80
N ARG A 100 19.53 2.70 -6.23
CA ARG A 100 20.70 1.83 -6.35
C ARG A 100 21.20 1.40 -4.98
N MET A 101 21.51 0.10 -4.86
CA MET A 101 22.08 -0.46 -3.64
C MET A 101 23.61 -0.40 -3.73
N CYS A 102 24.21 0.40 -2.85
CA CYS A 102 25.62 0.73 -2.87
C CYS A 102 26.31 0.17 -1.62
N TYR A 103 26.99 -0.97 -1.76
CA TYR A 103 27.88 -1.51 -0.72
C TYR A 103 29.19 -0.71 -0.69
N VAL A 104 29.70 -0.45 0.52
CA VAL A 104 30.92 0.31 0.74
C VAL A 104 31.67 -0.18 1.97
N GLU A 105 32.99 -0.13 1.90
CA GLU A 105 33.90 -0.34 3.02
C GLU A 105 34.48 1.00 3.43
N ILE A 106 34.42 1.29 4.72
CA ILE A 106 34.76 2.58 5.28
C ILE A 106 36.00 2.38 6.14
N GLU A 107 36.94 3.31 6.09
CA GLU A 107 38.10 3.27 6.97
C GLU A 107 37.64 3.20 8.44
N GLU A 108 38.48 2.72 9.36
CA GLU A 108 38.19 2.79 10.81
C GLU A 108 38.58 4.15 11.39
N PRO A 109 37.87 4.69 12.42
CA PRO A 109 38.17 5.99 12.97
C PRO A 109 39.63 6.08 13.42
N ASP A 110 40.33 7.13 12.98
CA ASP A 110 41.75 7.34 13.24
C ASP A 110 41.95 8.70 13.91
N MET A 111 42.71 8.73 15.00
CA MET A 111 43.08 9.96 15.70
C MET A 111 43.85 10.95 14.80
N HIS A 112 44.59 10.46 13.81
CA HIS A 112 45.34 11.29 12.87
C HIS A 112 44.47 11.85 11.73
N LYS A 113 43.24 11.32 11.55
CA LYS A 113 42.24 11.78 10.57
C LYS A 113 40.87 11.96 11.26
N PRO A 114 40.68 13.04 12.04
CA PRO A 114 39.48 13.24 12.85
C PRO A 114 38.26 13.67 12.00
N LEU A 115 37.74 12.75 11.19
CA LEU A 115 36.52 12.93 10.41
C LEU A 115 35.32 12.28 11.12
N GLY A 116 34.14 12.88 10.99
CA GLY A 116 32.90 12.29 11.51
C GLY A 116 32.45 11.07 10.71
N ASP A 117 31.74 10.14 11.35
CA ASP A 117 31.26 8.90 10.72
C ASP A 117 30.43 9.17 9.43
N LEU A 118 29.61 10.22 9.42
CA LEU A 118 28.85 10.65 8.23
C LEU A 118 29.76 11.12 7.10
N ASP A 119 30.77 11.95 7.39
CA ASP A 119 31.70 12.46 6.38
C ASP A 119 32.50 11.32 5.74
N ARG A 120 32.93 10.36 6.55
CA ARG A 120 33.68 9.18 6.12
C ARG A 120 32.85 8.28 5.22
N LEU A 121 31.60 8.03 5.61
CA LEU A 121 30.64 7.29 4.79
C LEU A 121 30.37 8.02 3.46
N LYS A 122 30.18 9.34 3.50
CA LYS A 122 29.94 10.16 2.30
C LYS A 122 31.13 10.12 1.35
N ILE A 123 32.36 10.27 1.84
CA ILE A 123 33.59 10.16 1.04
C ILE A 123 33.69 8.78 0.39
N ALA A 124 33.46 7.71 1.15
CA ALA A 124 33.56 6.35 0.64
C ALA A 124 32.51 6.06 -0.45
N LEU A 125 31.24 6.43 -0.22
CA LEU A 125 30.17 6.27 -1.21
C LEU A 125 30.42 7.10 -2.48
N MET A 126 30.86 8.35 -2.32
CA MET A 126 31.16 9.22 -3.46
C MET A 126 32.32 8.70 -4.31
N LYS A 127 33.36 8.17 -3.65
CA LYS A 127 34.54 7.60 -4.32
C LYS A 127 34.20 6.31 -5.05
N ASP A 128 33.59 5.34 -4.38
CA ASP A 128 33.41 3.99 -4.92
C ASP A 128 32.29 3.91 -5.96
N TRP A 129 31.30 4.79 -5.85
CA TRP A 129 30.13 4.82 -6.76
C TRP A 129 30.11 6.04 -7.69
N GLY A 130 31.19 6.84 -7.72
CA GLY A 130 31.37 7.94 -8.68
C GLY A 130 30.36 9.08 -8.53
N LEU A 131 29.89 9.36 -7.30
CA LEU A 131 28.88 10.38 -7.03
C LEU A 131 29.54 11.74 -6.83
N LYS A 132 29.04 12.77 -7.52
CA LYS A 132 29.57 14.15 -7.39
C LYS A 132 29.14 14.85 -6.11
N ASN A 133 27.87 14.66 -5.74
CA ASN A 133 27.25 15.19 -4.53
C ASN A 133 26.35 14.10 -3.95
N LEU A 134 26.29 14.06 -2.62
CA LEU A 134 25.49 13.08 -1.88
C LEU A 134 24.86 13.73 -0.65
N GLU A 135 23.56 13.59 -0.51
CA GLU A 135 22.78 13.98 0.67
C GLU A 135 22.26 12.75 1.41
N PHE A 136 21.82 12.95 2.64
CA PHE A 136 21.22 11.92 3.48
C PHE A 136 19.86 12.41 3.94
N ASP A 137 18.86 11.53 3.96
CA ASP A 137 17.63 11.84 4.66
C ASP A 137 17.90 12.03 6.15
N PHE A 138 17.27 13.07 6.71
CA PHE A 138 17.56 13.55 8.06
C PHE A 138 17.38 12.45 9.13
N TYR A 139 16.43 11.55 8.93
CA TYR A 139 16.14 10.46 9.87
C TYR A 139 17.29 9.43 9.99
N LEU A 140 18.20 9.38 9.02
CA LEU A 140 19.35 8.47 9.03
C LEU A 140 20.50 9.01 9.88
N LEU A 141 20.64 10.32 10.01
CA LEU A 141 21.80 10.96 10.64
C LEU A 141 22.10 10.43 12.05
N PRO A 142 21.09 10.26 12.95
CA PRO A 142 21.34 9.72 14.29
C PRO A 142 21.73 8.23 14.29
N GLN A 143 21.45 7.51 13.20
CA GLN A 143 21.62 6.06 13.11
C GLN A 143 22.97 5.66 12.48
N VAL A 144 23.61 6.57 11.73
CA VAL A 144 24.83 6.29 10.96
C VAL A 144 25.89 5.60 11.80
N GLN A 145 26.31 6.21 12.92
CA GLN A 145 27.37 5.65 13.76
C GLN A 145 27.05 4.24 14.27
N GLY A 146 25.81 4.01 14.72
CA GLY A 146 25.38 2.71 15.22
C GLY A 146 25.40 1.65 14.12
N ILE A 147 24.98 2.00 12.91
CA ILE A 147 25.00 1.13 11.74
C ILE A 147 26.43 0.79 11.34
N LEU A 148 27.32 1.78 11.22
CA LEU A 148 28.70 1.55 10.80
C LEU A 148 29.45 0.64 11.77
N ARG A 149 29.31 0.87 13.08
CA ARG A 149 29.93 0.01 14.11
C ARG A 149 29.38 -1.41 14.07
N LYS A 150 28.07 -1.58 13.92
CA LYS A 150 27.43 -2.91 13.82
C LYS A 150 27.87 -3.66 12.56
N GLY A 151 28.17 -2.94 11.49
CA GLY A 151 28.65 -3.49 10.23
C GLY A 151 30.17 -3.70 10.17
N ASN A 152 30.91 -3.52 11.27
CA ASN A 152 32.38 -3.55 11.26
C ASN A 152 32.97 -2.66 10.15
N TRP A 153 32.47 -1.42 10.06
CA TRP A 153 32.85 -0.42 9.06
C TRP A 153 32.52 -0.78 7.61
N THR A 154 31.61 -1.75 7.42
CA THR A 154 30.99 -2.03 6.12
C THR A 154 29.51 -1.68 6.18
N ALA A 155 28.97 -1.15 5.08
CA ALA A 155 27.57 -0.75 5.01
C ALA A 155 27.02 -0.87 3.58
N THR A 156 25.70 -1.01 3.47
CA THR A 156 24.98 -0.87 2.20
C THR A 156 24.04 0.33 2.31
N ALA A 157 24.15 1.26 1.38
CA ALA A 157 23.29 2.43 1.26
C ALA A 157 22.32 2.26 0.09
N ALA A 158 21.02 2.53 0.29
CA ALA A 158 20.10 2.74 -0.81
C ALA A 158 20.18 4.21 -1.23
N ILE A 159 20.59 4.46 -2.47
CA ILE A 159 20.77 5.79 -3.03
C ILE A 159 19.69 6.03 -4.08
N HIS A 160 18.86 7.04 -3.84
CA HIS A 160 17.87 7.54 -4.78
C HIS A 160 18.48 8.67 -5.64
N LYS A 161 18.37 8.52 -6.96
CA LYS A 161 18.68 9.52 -7.99
C LYS A 161 17.87 9.20 -9.24
N ASP A 162 16.88 10.04 -9.55
CA ASP A 162 15.99 9.84 -10.70
C ASP A 162 16.58 10.46 -11.97
N ALA A 163 16.73 11.79 -12.01
CA ALA A 163 17.35 12.48 -13.14
C ALA A 163 18.86 12.72 -12.93
N ASP A 164 19.60 12.89 -14.04
CA ASP A 164 21.04 13.13 -13.96
C ASP A 164 21.42 14.45 -13.29
N SER A 165 20.53 15.43 -13.34
CA SER A 165 20.63 16.72 -12.66
C SER A 165 20.38 16.65 -11.15
N ASP A 166 19.78 15.56 -10.68
CA ASP A 166 19.36 15.45 -9.28
C ASP A 166 20.53 15.16 -8.36
N ILE A 167 20.42 15.66 -7.13
CA ILE A 167 21.35 15.35 -6.06
C ILE A 167 21.04 13.94 -5.56
N ALA A 168 22.03 13.05 -5.64
CA ALA A 168 21.90 11.71 -5.11
C ALA A 168 21.65 11.76 -3.61
N ARG A 169 20.71 10.93 -3.13
CA ARG A 169 20.30 10.94 -1.72
C ARG A 169 20.29 9.54 -1.14
N VAL A 170 20.96 9.36 -0.02
CA VAL A 170 20.84 8.15 0.78
C VAL A 170 19.50 8.16 1.49
N ILE A 171 18.62 7.24 1.09
CA ILE A 171 17.27 7.10 1.61
C ILE A 171 17.14 5.97 2.62
N ALA A 172 18.10 5.04 2.68
CA ALA A 172 18.18 3.98 3.69
C ALA A 172 19.61 3.45 3.83
N LEU A 173 19.94 2.88 5.00
CA LEU A 173 21.29 2.40 5.33
C LEU A 173 21.22 1.13 6.19
N TRP A 174 22.05 0.13 5.87
CA TRP A 174 22.15 -1.13 6.60
C TRP A 174 23.61 -1.47 6.94
N PRO A 175 23.85 -2.17 8.07
CA PRO A 175 25.18 -2.70 8.38
C PRO A 175 25.53 -3.85 7.44
N GLY A 176 26.77 -3.87 6.95
CA GLY A 176 27.25 -4.91 6.04
C GLY A 176 26.54 -4.96 4.69
N LEU A 177 26.57 -6.13 4.07
CA LEU A 177 25.95 -6.36 2.76
C LEU A 177 24.44 -6.59 2.89
N LYS A 178 23.64 -5.77 2.21
CA LYS A 178 22.18 -5.95 2.04
C LYS A 178 21.90 -6.25 0.56
N ASN A 179 21.56 -7.50 0.26
CA ASN A 179 21.37 -7.99 -1.10
C ASN A 179 19.89 -8.19 -1.48
N GLU A 180 19.01 -7.40 -0.89
CA GLU A 180 17.57 -7.44 -1.14
C GLU A 180 17.03 -6.03 -1.09
N ALA A 181 16.33 -5.64 -2.16
CA ALA A 181 15.64 -4.38 -2.29
C ALA A 181 14.53 -4.56 -3.33
N TYR A 182 13.36 -4.03 -3.02
CA TYR A 182 12.16 -4.20 -3.84
C TYR A 182 11.50 -2.87 -4.14
N GLY A 183 10.74 -2.84 -5.21
CA GLY A 183 9.89 -1.73 -5.62
C GLY A 183 8.48 -2.23 -5.96
N LEU A 184 7.53 -1.32 -6.02
CA LEU A 184 6.14 -1.57 -6.38
C LEU A 184 5.76 -0.84 -7.67
N ALA A 185 5.32 -1.58 -8.67
CA ALA A 185 4.64 -1.00 -9.82
C ALA A 185 3.12 -1.13 -9.62
N CYS A 186 2.41 0.01 -9.52
CA CYS A 186 0.97 0.07 -9.29
C CYS A 186 0.24 0.71 -10.48
N ASP A 187 -0.68 -0.02 -11.11
CA ASP A 187 -1.57 0.45 -12.18
C ASP A 187 -2.98 0.65 -11.62
N ILE A 188 -3.37 1.92 -11.43
CA ILE A 188 -4.68 2.31 -10.93
C ILE A 188 -5.62 2.58 -12.12
N GLY A 189 -6.25 1.52 -12.63
CA GLY A 189 -7.31 1.62 -13.60
C GLY A 189 -8.65 2.02 -12.99
N SER A 190 -9.59 2.48 -13.82
CA SER A 190 -10.95 2.84 -13.39
C SER A 190 -11.71 1.66 -12.77
N THR A 191 -11.58 0.47 -13.34
CA THR A 191 -12.25 -0.76 -12.87
C THR A 191 -11.34 -1.65 -12.03
N THR A 192 -10.03 -1.58 -12.22
CA THR A 192 -9.06 -2.55 -11.74
C THR A 192 -7.81 -1.87 -11.24
N ILE A 193 -7.29 -2.28 -10.10
CA ILE A 193 -5.97 -1.91 -9.60
C ILE A 193 -5.08 -3.14 -9.68
N ALA A 194 -3.92 -3.02 -10.33
CA ALA A 194 -2.92 -4.08 -10.39
C ALA A 194 -1.62 -3.63 -9.70
N MET A 195 -0.93 -4.56 -9.07
CA MET A 195 0.30 -4.31 -8.34
C MET A 195 1.32 -5.41 -8.59
N HIS A 196 2.55 -5.00 -8.87
CA HIS A 196 3.69 -5.90 -9.06
C HIS A 196 4.79 -5.55 -8.08
N LEU A 197 5.24 -6.54 -7.31
CA LEU A 197 6.43 -6.44 -6.49
C LEU A 197 7.65 -6.82 -7.35
N VAL A 198 8.61 -5.91 -7.47
CA VAL A 198 9.75 -6.05 -8.39
C VAL A 198 11.05 -6.00 -7.59
N SER A 199 11.95 -6.93 -7.83
CA SER A 199 13.32 -6.87 -7.27
C SER A 199 14.10 -5.75 -7.96
N LEU A 200 14.56 -4.76 -7.19
CA LEU A 200 15.39 -3.66 -7.71
C LEU A 200 16.78 -4.13 -8.13
N LEU A 201 17.23 -5.30 -7.64
CA LEU A 201 18.53 -5.89 -7.98
C LEU A 201 18.50 -6.72 -9.27
N SER A 202 17.37 -7.31 -9.62
CA SER A 202 17.28 -8.18 -10.81
C SER A 202 16.31 -7.68 -11.87
N GLY A 203 15.42 -6.75 -11.55
CA GLY A 203 14.28 -6.38 -12.38
C GLY A 203 13.18 -7.44 -12.44
N ARG A 204 13.34 -8.58 -11.75
CA ARG A 204 12.38 -9.68 -11.75
C ARG A 204 11.14 -9.32 -10.93
N VAL A 205 9.97 -9.61 -11.47
CA VAL A 205 8.71 -9.57 -10.71
C VAL A 205 8.68 -10.73 -9.72
N ALA A 206 8.67 -10.41 -8.43
CA ALA A 206 8.62 -11.35 -7.32
C ALA A 206 7.19 -11.83 -7.06
N ALA A 207 6.20 -10.94 -7.17
CA ALA A 207 4.78 -11.27 -6.99
C ALA A 207 3.90 -10.27 -7.77
N SER A 208 2.69 -10.70 -8.14
CA SER A 208 1.70 -9.87 -8.84
C SER A 208 0.31 -10.13 -8.29
N SER A 209 -0.42 -9.08 -7.93
CA SER A 209 -1.80 -9.18 -7.46
C SER A 209 -2.65 -8.05 -8.03
N GLY A 210 -3.96 -8.27 -8.11
CA GLY A 210 -4.91 -7.24 -8.51
C GLY A 210 -6.20 -7.30 -7.72
N THR A 211 -6.95 -6.20 -7.76
CA THR A 211 -8.26 -6.07 -7.11
C THR A 211 -9.15 -5.16 -7.93
N SER A 212 -10.47 -5.29 -7.83
CA SER A 212 -11.36 -4.28 -8.40
C SER A 212 -11.10 -2.93 -7.73
N ASN A 213 -11.16 -1.85 -8.50
CA ASN A 213 -11.04 -0.51 -7.95
C ASN A 213 -12.28 -0.22 -7.07
N PRO A 214 -12.11 -0.05 -5.74
CA PRO A 214 -13.24 0.15 -4.83
C PRO A 214 -13.95 1.47 -5.07
N GLN A 215 -13.37 2.38 -5.87
CA GLN A 215 -14.02 3.63 -6.24
C GLN A 215 -15.24 3.43 -7.14
N ILE A 216 -15.47 2.21 -7.66
CA ILE A 216 -16.68 1.88 -8.42
C ILE A 216 -17.97 2.20 -7.66
N ARG A 217 -17.95 2.13 -6.32
CA ARG A 217 -19.09 2.47 -5.46
C ARG A 217 -19.46 3.96 -5.45
N PHE A 218 -18.51 4.83 -5.80
CA PHE A 218 -18.72 6.28 -5.92
C PHE A 218 -19.07 6.68 -7.36
N GLY A 219 -19.00 5.74 -8.30
CA GLY A 219 -19.26 5.96 -9.70
C GLY A 219 -18.65 4.85 -10.56
N GLU A 220 -19.45 4.30 -11.47
CA GLU A 220 -19.05 3.21 -12.38
C GLU A 220 -17.97 3.66 -13.37
N ASP A 221 -18.02 4.93 -13.78
CA ASP A 221 -17.09 5.56 -14.72
C ASP A 221 -16.46 6.84 -14.15
N LEU A 222 -15.46 7.38 -14.86
CA LEU A 222 -14.73 8.57 -14.45
C LEU A 222 -15.64 9.79 -14.23
N MET A 223 -16.59 10.04 -15.12
CA MET A 223 -17.47 11.22 -15.08
C MET A 223 -18.45 11.15 -13.91
N SER A 224 -18.98 9.96 -13.64
CA SER A 224 -19.84 9.72 -12.48
C SER A 224 -19.12 9.95 -11.15
N ARG A 225 -17.84 9.57 -11.05
CA ARG A 225 -17.00 9.86 -9.86
C ARG A 225 -16.69 11.35 -9.70
N VAL A 226 -16.37 12.05 -10.79
CA VAL A 226 -16.18 13.51 -10.75
C VAL A 226 -17.45 14.19 -10.25
N SER A 227 -18.61 13.78 -10.77
CA SER A 227 -19.91 14.30 -10.33
C SER A 227 -20.18 14.01 -8.85
N TYR A 228 -19.86 12.79 -8.38
CA TYR A 228 -20.00 12.43 -6.96
C TYR A 228 -19.19 13.35 -6.05
N VAL A 229 -17.92 13.63 -6.40
CA VAL A 229 -17.05 14.54 -5.64
C VAL A 229 -17.59 15.98 -5.67
N MET A 230 -18.16 16.43 -6.79
CA MET A 230 -18.75 17.77 -6.89
C MET A 230 -20.03 17.93 -6.05
N MET A 231 -20.79 16.85 -5.86
CA MET A 231 -22.07 16.86 -5.15
C MET A 231 -21.97 16.52 -3.66
N ASN A 232 -20.88 15.88 -3.23
CA ASN A 232 -20.68 15.44 -1.85
C ASN A 232 -19.38 16.05 -1.32
N PRO A 233 -19.44 16.98 -0.34
CA PRO A 233 -18.26 17.65 0.22
C PRO A 233 -17.14 16.68 0.65
N ASP A 234 -17.52 15.54 1.25
CA ASP A 234 -16.59 14.52 1.75
C ASP A 234 -16.22 13.45 0.69
N GLY A 235 -16.76 13.57 -0.54
CA GLY A 235 -16.61 12.57 -1.59
C GLY A 235 -15.15 12.36 -2.01
N ARG A 236 -14.35 13.44 -2.00
CA ARG A 236 -12.91 13.36 -2.29
C ARG A 236 -12.16 12.53 -1.26
N GLU A 237 -12.45 12.76 0.02
CA GLU A 237 -11.79 12.05 1.12
C GLU A 237 -12.18 10.57 1.11
N GLY A 238 -13.47 10.27 0.98
CA GLY A 238 -13.97 8.89 0.89
C GLY A 238 -13.36 8.10 -0.27
N MET A 239 -13.22 8.73 -1.45
CA MET A 239 -12.55 8.11 -2.60
C MET A 239 -11.05 7.89 -2.40
N THR A 240 -10.39 8.80 -1.67
CA THR A 240 -8.96 8.72 -1.37
C THR A 240 -8.67 7.63 -0.35
N VAL A 241 -9.48 7.53 0.70
CA VAL A 241 -9.39 6.44 1.69
C VAL A 241 -9.58 5.09 1.00
N ALA A 242 -10.64 4.95 0.20
CA ALA A 242 -10.95 3.69 -0.48
C ALA A 242 -9.80 3.18 -1.36
N VAL A 243 -9.19 4.04 -2.19
CA VAL A 243 -8.08 3.62 -3.05
C VAL A 243 -6.80 3.32 -2.25
N ARG A 244 -6.51 4.09 -1.19
CA ARG A 244 -5.33 3.86 -0.34
C ARG A 244 -5.43 2.55 0.45
N GLU A 245 -6.60 2.21 0.95
CA GLU A 245 -6.85 0.94 1.63
C GLU A 245 -6.69 -0.25 0.68
N ALA A 246 -7.19 -0.14 -0.55
CA ALA A 246 -7.00 -1.18 -1.57
C ALA A 246 -5.52 -1.33 -1.95
N ILE A 247 -4.79 -0.23 -2.15
CA ILE A 247 -3.34 -0.25 -2.41
C ILE A 247 -2.61 -0.89 -1.24
N SER A 248 -2.86 -0.47 0.00
CA SER A 248 -2.19 -1.06 1.17
C SER A 248 -2.47 -2.55 1.31
N SER A 249 -3.70 -2.99 1.04
CA SER A 249 -4.07 -4.42 1.05
C SER A 249 -3.37 -5.20 -0.06
N LEU A 250 -3.18 -4.60 -1.24
CA LEU A 250 -2.40 -5.20 -2.32
C LEU A 250 -0.92 -5.32 -1.94
N VAL A 251 -0.35 -4.32 -1.27
CA VAL A 251 1.03 -4.37 -0.76
C VAL A 251 1.19 -5.57 0.17
N ASP A 252 0.28 -5.78 1.12
CA ASP A 252 0.33 -6.96 2.00
C ASP A 252 0.28 -8.27 1.23
N LYS A 253 -0.60 -8.37 0.24
CA LYS A 253 -0.74 -9.58 -0.59
C LYS A 253 0.54 -9.89 -1.35
N VAL A 254 1.11 -8.92 -2.06
CA VAL A 254 2.33 -9.15 -2.85
C VAL A 254 3.55 -9.38 -1.95
N CYS A 255 3.60 -8.74 -0.77
CA CYS A 255 4.64 -9.03 0.24
C CYS A 255 4.54 -10.48 0.74
N ALA A 256 3.33 -10.94 1.07
CA ALA A 256 3.11 -12.30 1.55
C ALA A 256 3.41 -13.35 0.46
N GLU A 257 2.96 -13.13 -0.78
CA GLU A 257 3.23 -14.01 -1.91
C GLU A 257 4.72 -14.03 -2.30
N GLY A 258 5.38 -12.86 -2.27
CA GLY A 258 6.80 -12.70 -2.58
C GLY A 258 7.74 -13.09 -1.44
N ASN A 259 7.22 -13.38 -0.24
CA ASN A 259 7.98 -13.56 1.00
C ASN A 259 8.94 -12.39 1.29
N VAL A 260 8.44 -11.17 1.15
CA VAL A 260 9.17 -9.91 1.33
C VAL A 260 8.60 -9.12 2.49
N GLN A 261 9.47 -8.47 3.27
CA GLN A 261 9.03 -7.54 4.32
C GLN A 261 8.72 -6.17 3.72
N ARG A 262 7.67 -5.50 4.21
CA ARG A 262 7.33 -4.13 3.76
C ARG A 262 8.50 -3.14 3.89
N ALA A 263 9.38 -3.34 4.87
CA ALA A 263 10.55 -2.49 5.09
C ALA A 263 11.66 -2.64 4.02
N ASP A 264 11.59 -3.68 3.18
CA ASP A 264 12.52 -3.89 2.07
C ASP A 264 12.02 -3.28 0.75
N ILE A 265 10.82 -2.68 0.76
CA ILE A 265 10.26 -1.92 -0.36
C ILE A 265 10.77 -0.48 -0.26
N LEU A 266 11.49 -0.04 -1.29
CA LEU A 266 12.14 1.27 -1.34
C LEU A 266 11.57 2.19 -2.43
N ASP A 267 10.88 1.61 -3.43
CA ASP A 267 10.24 2.29 -4.57
C ASP A 267 8.73 1.99 -4.60
#